data_AF-A0A9D7YP92-F1
#
_entry.id   AF-A0A9D7YP92-F1
#
_cell.length_a   1.000
_cell.length_b   1.000
_cell.length_c   1.000
_cell.angle_alpha   90.00
_cell.angle_beta   90.00
_cell.angle_gamma   90.00
#
_symmetry.space_group_name_H-M   'P 1'
#
loop_
_entity.id
_entity.type
_entity.pdbx_description
1 polymer ?
#
loop_
_entity_poly.entity_id
_entity_poly.type
_entity_poly.pdbx_seq_one_letter_code
_entity_poly.pdbx_strand_id
1 'polypeptide(L)' 'MLVITRREGEEVVIGDPRRPTGIVRIVGIKGDRVRIAFEFPRDIDVHRREVADAIAAEQPQVIAKIALAAGAQGS' A
#
# COMPACT_ATOMS: atom_id res chain seq x y z
N MET A 1 -7.05 -12.49 10.70
CA MET A 1 -5.58 -12.65 10.67
C MET A 1 -5.26 -14.09 10.31
N LEU A 2 -4.46 -14.32 9.27
CA LEU A 2 -4.02 -15.64 8.84
C LEU A 2 -2.51 -15.74 9.08
N VAL A 3 -2.03 -16.85 9.63
CA VAL A 3 -0.61 -17.06 9.97
C VAL A 3 -0.10 -18.26 9.20
N ILE A 4 0.98 -18.07 8.44
CA ILE A 4 1.61 -19.10 7.61
C ILE A 4 3.11 -19.02 7.79
N THR A 5 3.75 -20.14 8.11
CA THR A 5 5.21 -20.22 8.19
C THR A 5 5.79 -20.45 6.80
N ARG A 6 6.73 -19.60 6.38
CA ARG A 6 7.49 -19.73 5.13
C ARG A 6 8.99 -19.81 5.41
N ARG A 7 9.70 -20.60 4.62
CA ARG A 7 11.17 -20.66 4.58
C ARG A 7 11.71 -19.73 3.50
N GLU A 8 13.02 -19.52 3.51
CA GLU A 8 13.72 -18.80 2.43
C GLU A 8 13.44 -19.45 1.08
N GLY A 9 13.10 -18.63 0.08
CA GLY A 9 12.71 -19.06 -1.26
C GLY A 9 11.23 -19.41 -1.41
N GLU A 10 10.47 -19.53 -0.31
CA GLU A 10 9.03 -19.83 -0.39
C GLU A 10 8.17 -18.57 -0.58
N GLU A 11 6.99 -18.78 -1.16
CA GLU A 11 6.07 -17.73 -1.56
C GLU A 11 4.67 -17.94 -0.97
N VAL A 12 3.93 -16.84 -0.84
CA VAL A 12 2.52 -16.78 -0.47
C VAL A 12 1.78 -16.02 -1.56
N VAL A 13 0.81 -16.68 -2.18
CA VAL A 13 -0.06 -16.09 -3.18
C VAL A 13 -1.27 -15.46 -2.50
N ILE A 14 -1.58 -14.21 -2.86
CA ILE A 14 -2.70 -13.45 -2.32
C ILE A 14 -3.75 -13.28 -3.42
N GLY A 15 -5.01 -13.57 -3.09
CA GLY A 15 -6.14 -13.50 -4.01
C GLY A 15 -6.47 -14.85 -4.65
N ASP A 16 -7.09 -14.82 -5.83
CA ASP A 16 -7.44 -16.04 -6.58
C ASP A 16 -6.15 -16.70 -7.12
N PRO A 17 -5.91 -18.00 -6.85
CA PRO A 17 -4.76 -18.72 -7.42
C PRO A 17 -4.68 -18.68 -8.96
N ARG A 18 -5.80 -18.50 -9.66
CA ARG A 18 -5.87 -18.40 -11.13
C ARG A 18 -5.61 -16.97 -11.63
N ARG A 19 -5.80 -15.97 -10.77
CA ARG A 19 -5.59 -14.54 -11.06
C ARG A 19 -5.11 -13.85 -9.77
N PRO A 20 -3.85 -14.05 -9.40
CA PRO A 20 -3.34 -13.57 -8.11
C PRO A 20 -3.31 -12.04 -8.09
N THR A 21 -3.78 -11.48 -6.98
CA THR A 21 -3.70 -10.03 -6.71
C THR A 21 -2.27 -9.62 -6.41
N GLY A 22 -1.48 -10.51 -5.79
CA GLY A 22 -0.07 -10.30 -5.57
C GLY A 22 0.60 -11.50 -4.93
N ILE A 23 1.93 -11.46 -4.90
CA ILE A 23 2.76 -12.53 -4.36
C ILE A 23 3.72 -11.92 -3.34
N VAL A 24 3.83 -12.59 -2.19
CA VAL A 24 4.81 -12.25 -1.16
C VAL A 24 5.83 -13.37 -1.09
N ARG A 25 7.10 -13.03 -1.31
CA ARG A 25 8.21 -13.98 -1.32
C ARG A 25 9.19 -13.71 -0.20
N ILE A 26 9.60 -14.76 0.50
CA ILE A 26 10.71 -14.68 1.43
C ILE A 26 12.01 -14.83 0.65
N VAL A 27 12.72 -13.71 0.47
CA VAL A 27 13.95 -13.67 -0.32
C VAL A 27 15.15 -14.16 0.49
N GLY A 28 15.16 -13.89 1.80
CA GLY A 28 16.27 -14.28 2.64
C GLY A 28 15.99 -14.12 4.12
N ILE A 29 16.56 -14.99 4.94
CA ILE A 29 16.47 -14.91 6.40
C ILE A 29 17.89 -14.78 6.97
N LYS A 30 18.15 -13.71 7.73
CA LYS A 30 19.42 -13.50 8.41
C LYS A 30 19.18 -13.17 9.87
N GLY A 31 19.34 -14.17 10.73
CA GLY A 31 19.05 -14.06 12.15
C GLY A 31 17.57 -13.78 12.37
N ASP A 32 17.27 -12.64 12.99
CA ASP A 32 15.92 -12.12 13.23
C ASP A 32 15.36 -11.28 12.08
N ARG A 33 16.19 -10.92 11.09
CA ARG A 33 15.79 -10.09 9.95
C ARG A 33 15.39 -10.94 8.76
N VAL A 34 14.26 -10.58 8.16
CA VAL A 34 13.71 -11.23 6.97
C VAL A 34 13.66 -10.24 5.82
N ARG A 35 14.15 -10.65 4.65
CA ARG A 35 13.97 -9.93 3.39
C ARG A 35 12.73 -10.47 2.71
N ILE A 36 11.77 -9.59 2.47
CA ILE A 36 10.49 -9.92 1.86
C ILE A 36 10.36 -9.12 0.58
N ALA A 37 10.05 -9.80 -0.52
CA ALA A 37 9.67 -9.17 -1.78
C ALA A 37 8.15 -9.19 -1.91
N PHE A 38 7.60 -8.07 -2.37
CA PHE A 38 6.19 -7.89 -2.66
C PHE A 38 6.06 -7.67 -4.16
N GLU A 39 5.39 -8.58 -4.85
CA GLU A 39 5.12 -8.50 -6.28
C GLU A 39 3.63 -8.25 -6.46
N PHE A 40 3.28 -6.99 -6.70
CA PHE A 40 1.91 -6.53 -6.88
C PHE A 40 1.80 -5.71 -8.16
N PRO A 41 0.62 -5.72 -8.81
CA PRO A 41 0.27 -4.77 -9.86
C PRO A 41 0.52 -3.31 -9.42
N ARG A 42 0.79 -2.44 -10.39
CA ARG A 42 1.17 -1.02 -10.14
C ARG A 42 0.05 -0.16 -9.57
N ASP A 43 -1.19 -0.61 -9.69
CA ASP A 43 -2.38 0.03 -9.15
C ASP A 43 -2.57 -0.25 -7.64
N ILE A 44 -1.77 -1.15 -7.06
CA ILE A 44 -1.80 -1.48 -5.63
C ILE A 44 -0.56 -0.91 -4.95
N ASP A 45 -0.78 0.08 -4.11
CA ASP A 45 0.28 0.68 -3.31
C ASP A 45 0.74 -0.26 -2.17
N VAL A 46 2.06 -0.43 -2.05
CA VAL A 46 2.69 -1.23 -1.00
C VAL A 46 3.63 -0.36 -0.19
N HIS A 47 3.33 -0.19 1.09
CA HIS A 47 4.09 0.66 2.02
C HIS A 47 4.53 -0.10 3.27
N ARG A 48 5.63 0.37 3.87
CA ARG A 48 5.97 -0.02 5.25
C ARG A 48 4.95 0.59 6.22
N ARG A 49 4.65 -0.09 7.33
CA ARG A 49 3.60 0.31 8.27
C ARG A 49 3.79 1.75 8.74
N GLU A 50 5.00 2.08 9.17
CA GLU A 50 5.36 3.41 9.68
C GLU A 50 5.19 4.51 8.62
N VAL A 51 5.43 4.18 7.35
CA VAL A 51 5.25 5.12 6.23
C VAL A 51 3.77 5.27 5.91
N ALA A 52 3.00 4.17 5.90
CA ALA A 52 1.56 4.20 5.70
C ALA A 52 0.84 5.02 6.77
N ASP A 53 1.25 4.88 8.03
CA ASP A 53 0.70 5.64 9.16
C ASP A 53 0.98 7.14 9.02
N ALA A 54 2.20 7.51 8.59
CA ALA A 54 2.55 8.90 8.31
C ALA A 54 1.71 9.50 7.17
N ILE A 55 1.59 8.78 6.04
CA ILE A 55 0.79 9.22 4.89
C ILE A 55 -0.69 9.37 5.27
N ALA A 56 -1.24 8.44 6.05
CA ALA A 56 -2.63 8.51 6.48
C ALA A 56 -2.90 9.66 7.47
N ALA A 57 -1.89 10.06 8.24
CA ALA A 57 -1.98 11.20 9.16
C ALA A 57 -1.85 12.55 8.44
N GLU A 58 -1.14 12.61 7.31
CA GLU A 58 -1.14 13.76 6.42
C GLU A 58 -2.50 13.83 5.69
N GLN A 59 -3.38 14.72 6.18
CA GLN A 59 -4.59 15.07 5.43
C GLN A 59 -4.18 15.55 4.04
N PRO A 60 -4.89 15.16 2.96
CA PRO A 60 -4.60 15.65 1.64
C PRO A 60 -4.61 17.18 1.69
N GLN A 61 -3.43 17.77 1.46
CA GLN A 61 -3.24 19.20 1.41
C GLN A 61 -4.24 19.70 0.35
N VAL A 62 -5.32 20.37 0.75
CA VAL A 62 -6.28 20.93 -0.21
C VAL A 62 -5.61 22.15 -0.82
N ILE A 63 -4.87 21.96 -1.91
CA ILE A 63 -4.00 23.00 -2.51
C ILE A 63 -4.80 24.16 -3.13
N ALA A 64 -6.11 24.03 -3.34
CA ALA A 64 -6.96 25.17 -3.63
C ALA A 64 -8.43 24.88 -3.34
N LYS A 65 -8.99 25.54 -2.32
CA LYS A 65 -10.44 25.75 -2.25
C LYS A 65 -10.74 26.91 -3.20
N ILE A 66 -11.05 26.60 -4.45
CA ILE A 66 -11.51 27.62 -5.42
C ILE A 66 -12.83 28.16 -4.86
N ALA A 67 -12.75 29.31 -4.19
CA ALA A 67 -13.93 30.04 -3.78
C ALA A 67 -14.58 30.54 -5.06
N LEU A 68 -15.67 29.91 -5.48
CA LEU A 68 -16.58 30.48 -6.46
C LEU A 68 -17.14 31.75 -5.83
N ALA A 69 -16.50 32.89 -6.11
CA ALA A 69 -17.06 34.19 -5.80
C ALA A 69 -18.35 34.31 -6.60
N ALA A 70 -19.48 34.08 -5.94
CA ALA A 70 -20.80 34.45 -6.44
C ALA A 70 -20.88 35.98 -6.47
N GLY A 71 -20.24 36.57 -7.46
CA GLY A 71 -20.52 37.91 -7.93
C GLY A 71 -21.77 37.85 -8.79
N ALA A 72 -22.91 38.17 -8.18
CA ALA A 72 -24.08 38.68 -8.90
C ALA A 72 -24.82 39.64 -7.95
N GLN A 73 -24.24 40.82 -7.74
CA GLN A 73 -25.06 42.01 -7.53
C GLN A 73 -25.75 42.32 -8.86
N GLY A 74 -27.06 42.52 -8.85
CA GLY A 74 -27.81 42.91 -10.04
C GLY A 74 -29.29 43.09 -9.74
N SER A 75 -29.65 44.35 -9.50
CA SER A 75 -30.99 44.96 -9.42
C SER A 75 -31.77 44.86 -8.11
#